data_AF-A0A965UST4-F1
#
_entry.id   AF-A0A965UST4-F1
#
_cell.length_a   1.000
_cell.length_b   1.000
_cell.length_c   1.000
_cell.angle_alpha   90.00
_cell.angle_beta   90.00
_cell.angle_gamma   90.00
#
_symmetry.space_group_name_H-M   'P 1'
#
loop_
_entity.id
_entity.type
_entity.pdbx_description
1 polymer ?
#
loop_
_entity_poly.entity_id
_entity_poly.type
_entity_poly.pdbx_seq_one_letter_code
_entity_poly.pdbx_strand_id
1 'polypeptide(L)'
;MKILGALCVIVTAEGAVPTLFVPDDDAITHVMLDYEDNQVVELAATGTGCLLVHRDVLEDMRMKSAGSIHSWFGYDQFTTDAGEWELGEDVSFCLRARQAGWKVYVDTTMHVGHHKGPKVWWPEDVRTNPVPQDYFMGDGSARRDTAG
;
A
#
# COMPACT_ATOMS: atom_id res chain seq x y z
N MET A 1 11.99 -14.14 1.31
CA MET A 1 11.06 -13.08 0.89
C MET A 1 10.49 -13.44 -0.48
N LYS A 2 9.17 -13.33 -0.67
CA LYS A 2 8.49 -13.72 -1.92
C LYS A 2 7.73 -12.56 -2.58
N ILE A 3 7.53 -11.47 -1.85
CA ILE A 3 7.01 -10.19 -2.32
C ILE A 3 7.95 -9.11 -1.78
N LEU A 4 8.51 -8.28 -2.66
CA LEU A 4 9.38 -7.16 -2.31
C LEU A 4 9.06 -5.95 -3.19
N GLY A 5 8.69 -4.84 -2.56
CA GLY A 5 8.50 -3.54 -3.21
C GLY A 5 9.71 -2.63 -3.06
N ALA A 6 9.83 -1.70 -3.99
CA ALA A 6 10.69 -0.53 -3.82
C ALA A 6 9.91 0.61 -3.13
N LEU A 7 10.60 1.46 -2.37
CA LEU A 7 10.01 2.65 -1.78
C LEU A 7 9.50 3.60 -2.88
N CYS A 8 8.19 3.83 -2.90
CA CYS A 8 7.54 4.76 -3.82
C CYS A 8 6.48 5.60 -3.11
N VAL A 9 5.82 6.47 -3.87
CA VAL A 9 4.87 7.45 -3.34
C VAL A 9 3.58 7.44 -4.14
N ILE A 10 2.49 7.78 -3.45
CA ILE A 10 1.31 8.37 -4.08
C ILE A 10 1.35 9.88 -3.88
N VAL A 11 0.62 10.59 -4.73
CA VAL A 11 0.61 12.06 -4.75
C VAL A 11 -0.82 12.52 -4.61
N THR A 12 -1.10 13.30 -3.57
CA THR A 12 -2.40 13.91 -3.31
C THR A 12 -2.39 15.38 -3.75
N ALA A 13 -3.49 16.11 -3.53
CA ALA A 13 -3.48 17.56 -3.76
C ALA A 13 -2.65 18.29 -2.68
N GLU A 14 -2.44 17.65 -1.54
CA GLU A 14 -1.85 18.22 -0.33
C GLU A 14 -0.39 17.82 -0.13
N GLY A 15 0.10 16.77 -0.80
CA GLY A 15 1.50 16.36 -0.69
C GLY A 15 1.80 14.96 -1.23
N ALA A 16 3.05 14.54 -1.06
CA ALA A 16 3.49 13.18 -1.31
C ALA A 16 3.28 12.30 -0.07
N VAL A 17 2.86 11.06 -0.30
CA VAL A 17 2.61 10.07 0.75
C VAL A 17 3.38 8.80 0.41
N PRO A 18 4.18 8.24 1.34
CA PRO A 18 4.90 7.00 1.10
C PRO A 18 3.90 5.84 1.01
N THR A 19 4.14 4.89 0.10
CA THR A 19 3.30 3.68 0.00
C THR A 19 3.73 2.62 1.01
N LEU A 20 3.80 3.01 2.28
CA LEU A 20 4.13 2.16 3.40
C LEU A 20 2.91 2.04 4.30
N PHE A 21 2.13 0.99 4.13
CA PHE A 21 0.89 0.79 4.88
C PHE A 21 1.09 -0.29 5.93
N VAL A 22 0.82 0.02 7.18
CA VAL A 22 0.89 -0.91 8.31
C VAL A 22 -0.52 -1.32 8.75
N PRO A 23 -0.69 -2.46 9.45
CA PRO A 23 -1.99 -2.88 9.95
C PRO A 23 -2.60 -1.83 10.89
N ASP A 24 -3.91 -1.70 10.82
CA ASP A 24 -4.71 -0.89 11.73
C ASP A 24 -5.92 -1.71 12.18
N ASP A 25 -6.27 -1.64 13.47
CA ASP A 25 -7.41 -2.38 14.04
C ASP A 25 -8.73 -1.58 13.94
N ASP A 26 -8.64 -0.24 13.98
CA ASP A 26 -9.79 0.66 13.85
C ASP A 26 -10.09 0.96 12.36
N ALA A 27 -9.11 0.74 11.48
CA ALA A 27 -9.24 0.74 10.02
C ALA A 27 -8.80 -0.61 9.42
N ILE A 28 -8.35 -0.61 8.15
CA ILE A 28 -7.73 -1.79 7.51
C ILE A 28 -6.20 -1.63 7.49
N THR A 29 -5.75 -0.42 7.19
CA THR A 29 -4.35 -0.02 7.21
C THR A 29 -4.26 1.47 7.52
N HIS A 30 -3.12 1.92 8.03
CA HIS A 30 -2.74 3.33 8.03
C HIS A 30 -1.35 3.53 7.41
N VAL A 31 -1.06 4.77 7.01
CA VAL A 31 0.22 5.15 6.42
C VAL A 31 1.28 5.32 7.50
N MET A 32 2.42 4.66 7.33
CA MET A 32 3.62 4.85 8.13
C MET A 32 4.46 6.01 7.57
N LEU A 33 4.35 7.19 8.19
CA LEU A 33 5.07 8.40 7.79
C LEU A 33 6.48 8.49 8.37
N ASP A 34 6.72 7.90 9.55
CA ASP A 34 7.94 7.98 10.33
C ASP A 34 8.87 6.77 10.10
N TYR A 35 9.05 6.40 8.84
CA TYR A 35 9.93 5.29 8.46
C TYR A 35 11.42 5.65 8.45
N GLU A 36 12.25 4.66 8.75
CA GLU A 36 13.70 4.74 8.64
C GLU A 36 14.20 4.34 7.24
N ASP A 37 15.23 5.04 6.77
CA ASP A 37 15.90 4.71 5.52
C ASP A 37 16.84 3.50 5.72
N ASN A 38 17.17 2.81 4.63
CA ASN A 38 18.11 1.69 4.59
C ASN A 38 17.69 0.42 5.35
N GLN A 39 16.41 0.07 5.26
CA GLN A 39 15.84 -1.12 5.90
C GLN A 39 14.94 -1.91 4.96
N VAL A 40 14.75 -3.18 5.28
CA VAL A 40 13.68 -4.00 4.69
C VAL A 40 12.58 -4.15 5.74
N VAL A 41 11.41 -3.57 5.47
CA VAL A 41 10.32 -3.47 6.44
C VAL A 41 9.14 -4.34 5.99
N GLU A 42 8.58 -5.14 6.92
CA GLU A 42 7.33 -5.88 6.68
C GLU A 42 6.13 -4.95 6.82
N LEU A 43 5.19 -5.01 5.87
CA LEU A 43 4.04 -4.12 5.80
C LEU A 43 2.73 -4.89 5.62
N ALA A 44 1.62 -4.22 5.88
CA ALA A 44 0.29 -4.70 5.47
C ALA A 44 0.12 -4.57 3.95
N ALA A 45 0.51 -3.43 3.38
CA ALA A 45 0.44 -3.19 1.95
C ALA A 45 1.50 -2.20 1.48
N THR A 46 1.70 -2.17 0.15
CA THR A 46 2.51 -1.17 -0.55
C THR A 46 1.95 -0.94 -1.95
N GLY A 47 2.43 0.10 -2.63
CA GLY A 47 2.09 0.37 -4.02
C GLY A 47 2.81 -0.59 -4.96
N THR A 48 2.22 -0.89 -6.12
CA THR A 48 2.78 -1.89 -7.04
C THR A 48 3.55 -1.31 -8.22
N GLY A 49 3.81 0.00 -8.22
CA GLY A 49 4.58 0.70 -9.27
C GLY A 49 5.97 0.09 -9.50
N CYS A 50 6.59 -0.51 -8.48
CA CYS A 50 7.74 -1.37 -8.64
C CYS A 50 7.72 -2.49 -7.58
N LEU A 51 7.21 -3.66 -7.97
CA LEU A 51 7.02 -4.81 -7.10
C LEU A 51 7.58 -6.08 -7.73
N LEU A 52 8.44 -6.78 -7.00
CA LEU A 52 8.90 -8.13 -7.34
C LEU A 52 8.04 -9.15 -6.61
N VAL A 53 7.39 -10.04 -7.37
CA VAL A 53 6.53 -11.11 -6.85
C VAL A 53 7.02 -12.45 -7.38
N HIS A 54 7.30 -13.39 -6.47
CA HIS A 54 7.61 -14.75 -6.84
C HIS A 54 6.36 -15.45 -7.37
N ARG A 55 6.51 -16.21 -8.46
CA ARG A 55 5.40 -16.89 -9.16
C ARG A 55 4.49 -17.72 -8.23
N ASP A 56 5.05 -18.49 -7.29
CA ASP A 56 4.29 -19.27 -6.31
C ASP A 56 3.19 -18.48 -5.58
N VAL A 57 3.43 -17.19 -5.31
CA VAL A 57 2.45 -16.32 -4.65
C VAL A 57 1.20 -16.20 -5.51
N LEU A 58 1.40 -15.90 -6.80
CA LEU A 58 0.30 -15.73 -7.76
C LEU A 58 -0.46 -17.04 -7.99
N GLU A 59 0.27 -18.16 -8.09
CA GLU A 59 -0.34 -19.47 -8.27
C GLU A 59 -1.15 -19.90 -7.04
N ASP A 60 -0.61 -19.72 -5.84
CA ASP A 60 -1.30 -20.03 -4.58
C ASP A 60 -2.54 -19.17 -4.37
N MET A 61 -2.44 -17.84 -4.59
CA MET A 61 -3.60 -16.94 -4.54
C MET A 61 -4.69 -17.38 -5.53
N ARG A 62 -4.30 -17.77 -6.75
CA ARG A 62 -5.25 -18.25 -7.76
C ARG A 62 -5.88 -19.60 -7.40
N MET A 63 -5.16 -20.50 -6.74
CA MET A 63 -5.74 -21.76 -6.27
C MET A 63 -6.75 -21.50 -5.15
N LYS A 64 -6.43 -20.62 -4.20
CA LYS A 64 -7.30 -20.27 -3.07
C LYS A 64 -8.58 -19.54 -3.48
N SER A 65 -8.58 -18.88 -4.63
CA SER A 65 -9.74 -18.20 -5.23
C SER A 65 -10.51 -19.08 -6.23
N ALA A 66 -10.34 -20.41 -6.18
CA ALA A 66 -10.96 -21.37 -7.10
C ALA A 66 -10.68 -21.09 -8.60
N GLY A 67 -9.50 -20.55 -8.90
CA GLY A 67 -9.04 -20.32 -10.28
C GLY A 67 -9.52 -19.01 -10.91
N SER A 68 -10.18 -18.13 -10.13
CA SER A 68 -10.75 -16.87 -10.59
C SER A 68 -9.76 -15.99 -11.38
N ILE A 69 -10.24 -15.26 -12.38
CA ILE A 69 -9.40 -14.26 -13.07
C ILE A 69 -9.17 -13.01 -12.21
N HIS A 70 -9.97 -12.80 -11.16
CA HIS A 70 -9.86 -11.68 -10.23
C HIS A 70 -9.04 -12.03 -8.97
N SER A 71 -8.10 -12.99 -9.08
CA SER A 71 -7.37 -13.55 -7.93
C SER A 71 -6.33 -12.63 -7.30
N TRP A 72 -5.89 -11.60 -8.01
CA TRP A 72 -4.71 -10.82 -7.65
C TRP A 72 -5.11 -9.38 -7.37
N PHE A 73 -5.27 -8.57 -8.42
CA PHE A 73 -5.65 -7.17 -8.35
C PHE A 73 -7.17 -7.01 -8.49
N GLY A 74 -7.71 -6.00 -7.83
CA GLY A 74 -9.13 -5.63 -7.87
C GLY A 74 -9.44 -4.61 -6.78
N TYR A 75 -10.61 -3.98 -6.85
CA TYR A 75 -11.07 -3.06 -5.82
C TYR A 75 -11.93 -3.82 -4.82
N ASP A 76 -11.39 -4.11 -3.65
CA ASP A 76 -12.11 -4.84 -2.61
C ASP A 76 -12.88 -3.89 -1.71
N GLN A 77 -14.06 -4.33 -1.30
CA GLN A 77 -14.86 -3.69 -0.27
C GLN A 77 -14.58 -4.39 1.05
N PHE A 78 -14.17 -3.63 2.06
CA PHE A 78 -13.94 -4.12 3.42
C PHE A 78 -14.92 -3.45 4.38
N THR A 79 -15.45 -4.24 5.31
CA THR A 79 -16.34 -3.77 6.38
C THR A 79 -15.69 -4.12 7.71
N THR A 80 -15.59 -3.15 8.61
CA THR A 80 -15.21 -3.31 10.02
C THR A 80 -16.24 -2.61 10.89
N ASP A 81 -16.11 -2.72 12.20
CA ASP A 81 -17.00 -2.04 13.15
C ASP A 81 -16.96 -0.51 13.00
N ALA A 82 -15.88 0.06 12.43
CA ALA A 82 -15.76 1.49 12.23
C ALA A 82 -16.28 1.99 10.86
N GLY A 83 -16.67 1.10 9.93
CA GLY A 83 -17.25 1.52 8.64
C GLY A 83 -17.09 0.57 7.45
N GLU A 84 -17.18 1.14 6.25
CA GLU A 84 -16.94 0.47 4.97
C GLU A 84 -15.83 1.22 4.20
N TRP A 85 -14.90 0.46 3.63
CA TRP A 85 -13.74 0.94 2.88
C TRP A 85 -13.70 0.31 1.49
N GLU A 86 -13.52 1.15 0.47
CA GLU A 86 -13.12 0.71 -0.87
C GLU A 86 -11.59 0.79 -0.95
N LEU A 87 -10.95 -0.35 -1.20
CA LEU A 87 -9.51 -0.43 -1.28
C LEU A 87 -9.04 -0.32 -2.73
N GLY A 88 -7.99 0.47 -2.95
CA GLY A 88 -7.27 0.47 -4.22
C GLY A 88 -6.71 -0.92 -4.58
N GLU A 89 -6.46 -1.12 -5.86
CA GLU A 89 -6.02 -2.41 -6.42
C GLU A 89 -4.71 -2.94 -5.83
N ASP A 90 -3.77 -2.05 -5.51
CA ASP A 90 -2.49 -2.37 -4.91
C ASP A 90 -2.64 -2.91 -3.47
N VAL A 91 -3.48 -2.23 -2.68
CA VAL A 91 -3.76 -2.61 -1.29
C VAL A 91 -4.52 -3.93 -1.27
N SER A 92 -5.53 -4.07 -2.12
CA SER A 92 -6.30 -5.31 -2.27
C SER A 92 -5.40 -6.50 -2.63
N PHE A 93 -4.48 -6.33 -3.57
CA PHE A 93 -3.49 -7.36 -3.90
C PHE A 93 -2.66 -7.77 -2.67
N CYS A 94 -2.12 -6.79 -1.94
CA CYS A 94 -1.28 -7.05 -0.77
C CYS A 94 -2.05 -7.77 0.35
N LEU A 95 -3.27 -7.34 0.65
CA LEU A 95 -4.10 -7.95 1.67
C LEU A 95 -4.52 -9.36 1.30
N ARG A 96 -4.88 -9.63 0.04
CA ARG A 96 -5.15 -10.99 -0.46
C ARG A 96 -3.93 -11.89 -0.36
N ALA A 97 -2.74 -11.38 -0.69
CA ALA A 97 -1.50 -12.13 -0.53
C ALA A 97 -1.26 -12.47 0.95
N ARG A 98 -1.53 -11.54 1.87
CA ARG A 98 -1.47 -11.77 3.32
C ARG A 98 -2.51 -12.77 3.82
N GLN A 99 -3.75 -12.71 3.34
CA GLN A 99 -4.79 -13.70 3.62
C GLN A 99 -4.39 -15.10 3.13
N ALA A 100 -3.66 -15.18 2.02
CA ALA A 100 -3.05 -16.41 1.54
C ALA A 100 -1.81 -16.85 2.36
N GLY A 101 -1.37 -16.08 3.36
CA GLY A 101 -0.25 -16.42 4.24
C GLY A 101 1.11 -15.88 3.78
N TRP A 102 1.14 -15.01 2.77
CA TRP A 102 2.37 -14.39 2.27
C TRP A 102 2.65 -13.05 2.93
N LYS A 103 3.92 -12.76 3.15
CA LYS A 103 4.37 -11.48 3.72
C LYS A 103 4.78 -10.51 2.62
N VAL A 104 4.42 -9.23 2.80
CA VAL A 104 4.77 -8.11 1.93
C VAL A 104 5.88 -7.30 2.60
N TYR A 105 6.91 -6.96 1.84
CA TYR A 105 8.04 -6.16 2.32
C TYR A 105 8.35 -5.03 1.37
N VAL A 106 8.94 -3.95 1.87
CA VAL A 106 9.56 -2.88 1.08
C VAL A 106 11.01 -2.71 1.49
N ASP A 107 11.89 -2.54 0.49
CA ASP A 107 13.28 -2.13 0.69
C ASP A 107 13.39 -0.60 0.57
N THR A 108 13.64 0.07 1.70
CA THR A 108 13.76 1.54 1.76
C THR A 108 15.10 2.06 1.23
N THR A 109 15.98 1.20 0.70
CA THR A 109 17.14 1.63 -0.12
C THR A 109 16.78 1.82 -1.60
N MET A 110 15.66 1.26 -2.06
CA MET A 110 15.27 1.23 -3.47
C MET A 110 14.23 2.32 -3.75
N HIS A 111 14.64 3.44 -4.32
CA HIS A 111 13.74 4.58 -4.55
C HIS A 111 13.17 4.57 -5.97
N VAL A 112 11.85 4.71 -6.08
CA VAL A 112 11.14 4.75 -7.37
C VAL A 112 10.28 5.99 -7.50
N GLY A 113 10.47 6.71 -8.61
CA GLY A 113 9.71 7.91 -8.93
C GLY A 113 8.31 7.61 -9.47
N HIS A 114 7.32 8.38 -9.01
CA HIS A 114 5.93 8.35 -9.48
C HIS A 114 5.67 9.53 -10.43
N HIS A 115 5.43 9.25 -11.71
CA HIS A 115 5.17 10.29 -12.71
C HIS A 115 3.69 10.73 -12.68
N LYS A 116 3.41 11.95 -12.22
CA LYS A 116 2.05 12.51 -12.19
C LYS A 116 2.04 13.96 -12.69
N GLY A 117 1.29 14.19 -13.77
CA GLY A 117 1.28 15.48 -14.45
C GLY A 117 2.66 15.78 -15.07
N PRO A 118 3.21 17.00 -14.90
CA PRO A 118 4.52 17.38 -15.45
C PRO A 118 5.71 17.03 -14.55
N LYS A 119 5.50 16.40 -13.37
CA LYS A 119 6.53 16.12 -12.37
C LYS A 119 6.66 14.63 -12.12
N VAL A 120 7.90 14.18 -11.91
CA VAL A 120 8.19 12.90 -11.24
C VAL A 120 8.36 13.18 -9.75
N TRP A 121 7.59 12.49 -8.93
CA TRP A 121 7.61 12.58 -7.48
C TRP A 121 8.45 11.45 -6.92
N TRP A 122 9.41 11.79 -6.07
CA TRP A 122 10.33 10.82 -5.48
C TRP A 122 9.99 10.55 -4.01
N PRO A 123 10.42 9.42 -3.42
CA PRO A 123 10.29 9.18 -1.98
C PRO A 123 10.74 10.34 -1.09
N GLU A 124 11.79 11.05 -1.49
CA GLU A 124 12.31 12.22 -0.80
C GLU A 124 11.31 13.38 -0.74
N ASP A 125 10.40 13.47 -1.72
CA ASP A 125 9.32 14.47 -1.71
C ASP A 125 8.36 14.28 -0.53
N VAL A 126 8.30 13.10 0.10
CA VAL A 126 7.53 12.89 1.34
C VAL A 126 8.07 13.76 2.46
N ARG A 127 9.37 14.03 2.49
CA ARG A 127 10.00 14.86 3.55
C ARG A 127 9.98 16.35 3.20
N THR A 128 10.03 16.72 1.92
CA THR A 128 10.07 18.13 1.48
C THR A 128 8.73 18.70 1.08
N ASN A 129 7.78 17.84 0.72
CA ASN A 129 6.40 18.18 0.33
C ASN A 129 5.41 17.21 1.03
N PRO A 130 5.47 17.06 2.37
CA PRO A 130 4.60 16.15 3.10
C PRO A 130 3.14 16.60 3.00
N VAL A 131 2.22 15.65 3.12
CA VAL A 131 0.84 15.97 3.51
C VAL A 131 0.82 16.56 4.94
N PRO A 132 -0.19 17.38 5.30
CA PRO A 132 -0.38 17.85 6.67
C PRO A 132 -0.38 16.71 7.69
N GLN A 133 0.07 16.95 8.93
CA GLN A 133 0.10 15.90 9.97
C GLN A 133 -1.29 15.35 10.32
N ASP A 134 -2.32 16.17 10.16
CA ASP A 134 -3.72 15.84 10.36
C ASP A 134 -4.42 15.32 9.09
N TYR A 135 -3.67 15.08 8.00
CA TYR A 135 -4.24 14.67 6.72
C TYR A 135 -5.04 13.36 6.80
N PHE A 136 -4.47 12.38 7.52
CA PHE A 136 -5.07 11.08 7.81
C PHE A 136 -6.03 11.13 9.01
N MET A 137 -5.90 12.15 9.87
CA MET A 137 -6.75 12.37 11.04
C MET A 137 -8.09 13.03 10.66
N GLY A 138 -8.71 12.61 9.55
CA GLY A 138 -9.98 13.15 9.07
C GLY A 138 -11.07 13.21 10.15
N ASP A 139 -12.22 13.82 9.82
CA ASP A 139 -13.39 14.11 10.66
C ASP A 139 -14.08 12.91 11.36
N GLY A 140 -13.40 11.78 11.51
CA GLY A 140 -13.94 10.49 11.95
C GLY A 140 -14.52 9.67 10.80
N SER A 141 -14.45 10.14 9.55
CA SER A 141 -14.80 9.32 8.39
C SER A 141 -13.58 8.54 7.90
N ALA A 142 -13.67 7.21 8.06
CA ALA A 142 -12.81 6.12 7.59
C ALA A 142 -12.15 6.24 6.19
N ARG A 143 -12.55 7.20 5.36
CA ARG A 143 -12.25 7.25 3.91
C ARG A 143 -10.83 7.71 3.54
N ARG A 144 -9.99 8.14 4.49
CA ARG A 144 -8.69 8.77 4.16
C ARG A 144 -7.45 7.90 4.43
N ASP A 145 -7.60 6.80 5.15
CA ASP A 145 -6.45 5.99 5.60
C ASP A 145 -6.09 4.84 4.66
N THR A 146 -6.99 4.56 3.71
CA THR A 146 -6.79 3.57 2.66
C THR A 146 -6.57 4.30 1.35
N ALA A 147 -5.42 4.10 0.71
CA ALA A 147 -5.17 4.62 -0.63
C ALA A 147 -6.24 4.11 -1.60
N GLY A 148 -7.11 5.03 -2.02
CA GLY A 148 -8.02 4.88 -3.16
C GLY A 148 -7.39 5.37 -4.45
#